data_AF-A0AAU0BH57-F1
#
_entry.id   AF-A0AAU0BH57-F1
#
_cell.length_a   1.000
_cell.length_b   1.000
_cell.length_c   1.000
_cell.angle_alpha   90.00
_cell.angle_beta   90.00
_cell.angle_gamma   90.00
#
_symmetry.space_group_name_H-M   'P 1'
#
loop_
_entity.id
_entity.type
_entity.pdbx_description
1 polymer ?
#
loop_
_entity_poly.entity_id
_entity_poly.type
_entity_poly.pdbx_seq_one_letter_code
_entity_poly.pdbx_strand_id
1 'polypeptide(L)' 'MEHPAVVLHLTLDQRDQLDRLLRTLIAHGDVIAMSKPECLEAQTLPTLGQAIFDAAHAVREMLEQRVEQRRGEPQ' A
#
# COMPACT_ATOMS: atom_id res chain seq x y z
N MET A 1 19.44 12.39 -14.38
CA MET A 1 18.24 11.88 -15.07
C MET A 1 17.06 12.52 -14.39
N GLU A 2 16.37 13.44 -15.07
CA GLU A 2 15.17 14.09 -14.54
C GLU A 2 14.06 13.02 -14.53
N HIS A 3 13.67 12.52 -13.34
CA HIS A 3 12.50 11.65 -13.25
C HIS A 3 11.26 12.52 -13.41
N PRO A 4 10.41 12.29 -14.43
CA PRO A 4 9.19 13.07 -14.58
C PRO A 4 8.34 12.92 -13.32
N ALA A 5 7.90 14.05 -12.76
CA ALA A 5 7.00 14.05 -11.62
C ALA A 5 5.69 13.37 -12.01
N VAL A 6 5.35 12.28 -11.34
CA VAL A 6 4.08 11.58 -11.54
C VAL A 6 3.02 12.25 -10.68
N VAL A 7 2.02 12.88 -11.31
CA VAL A 7 0.86 13.47 -10.63
C VAL A 7 -0.31 12.50 -10.70
N LEU A 8 -0.71 12.00 -9.53
CA LEU A 8 -1.88 11.14 -9.34
C LEU A 8 -3.10 12.01 -9.02
N HIS A 9 -4.10 11.97 -9.90
CA HIS A 9 -5.40 12.58 -9.60
C HIS A 9 -6.22 11.53 -8.85
N LEU A 10 -6.56 11.81 -7.60
CA LEU A 10 -7.38 10.94 -6.75
C LEU A 10 -8.61 11.70 -6.28
N THR A 11 -9.74 11.03 -6.15
CA THR A 11 -10.86 11.58 -5.37
C THR A 11 -10.46 11.67 -3.89
N LEU A 12 -11.22 12.43 -3.09
CA LEU A 12 -10.97 12.52 -1.65
C LEU A 12 -11.03 11.12 -1.01
N ASP A 13 -12.04 10.32 -1.34
CA ASP A 13 -12.19 8.96 -0.82
C ASP A 13 -11.01 8.05 -1.20
N GLN A 14 -10.52 8.15 -2.44
CA GLN A 14 -9.34 7.39 -2.89
C GLN A 14 -8.06 7.82 -2.17
N ARG A 15 -7.92 9.11 -1.88
CA ARG A 15 -6.79 9.62 -1.11
C ARG A 15 -6.84 9.14 0.34
N ASP A 16 -8.01 9.15 0.96
CA ASP A 16 -8.19 8.66 2.33
C ASP A 16 -7.96 7.15 2.42
N GLN A 17 -8.42 6.40 1.42
CA GLN A 17 -8.13 4.97 1.29
C GLN A 17 -6.62 4.72 1.13
N LEU A 18 -5.93 5.50 0.29
CA LEU A 18 -4.47 5.42 0.13
C LEU A 18 -3.73 5.68 1.45
N ASP A 19 -4.07 6.77 2.14
CA ASP A 19 -3.47 7.14 3.42
C ASP A 19 -3.66 6.02 4.46
N ARG A 20 -4.87 5.46 4.55
CA ARG A 20 -5.14 4.33 5.45
C ARG A 20 -4.29 3.11 5.12
N LEU A 21 -4.18 2.74 3.85
CA LEU A 21 -3.35 1.58 3.43
C LEU A 21 -1.87 1.81 3.77
N LEU A 22 -1.35 3.00 3.50
CA LEU A 22 0.03 3.36 3.82
C LEU A 22 0.30 3.32 5.34
N ARG A 23 -0.62 3.84 6.16
CA ARG A 23 -0.51 3.76 7.62
C ARG A 23 -0.52 2.32 8.13
N THR A 24 -1.37 1.47 7.57
CA THR A 24 -1.41 0.04 7.91
C THR A 24 -0.07 -0.64 7.58
N LEU A 25 0.49 -0.37 6.40
CA LEU A 25 1.80 -0.90 6.00
C LEU A 25 2.91 -0.46 6.96
N ILE A 26 2.94 0.83 7.33
CA ILE A 26 3.92 1.37 8.29
C ILE A 26 3.75 0.68 9.64
N ALA A 27 2.53 0.61 10.18
CA ALA A 27 2.28 0.01 11.49
C ALA A 27 2.70 -1.46 11.55
N HIS A 28 2.36 -2.26 10.53
CA HIS A 28 2.76 -3.66 10.49
C HIS A 28 4.27 -3.82 10.28
N GLY A 29 4.88 -2.97 9.45
CA GLY A 29 6.33 -2.93 9.25
C GLY A 29 7.09 -2.60 10.53
N ASP A 30 6.60 -1.62 11.31
CA ASP A 30 7.17 -1.24 12.60
C ASP A 30 7.11 -2.39 13.60
N VAL A 31 6.00 -3.13 13.66
CA VAL A 31 5.90 -4.32 14.52
C VAL A 31 6.97 -5.35 14.15
N ILE A 32 7.18 -5.62 12.86
CA ILE A 32 8.23 -6.56 12.41
C ILE A 32 9.63 -6.03 12.74
N ALA A 33 9.89 -4.75 12.49
CA ALA A 33 11.20 -4.14 12.69
C ALA A 33 11.59 -4.01 14.17
N MET A 34 10.62 -3.80 15.06
CA MET A 34 10.85 -3.62 16.50
C MET A 34 10.74 -4.92 17.29
N SER A 35 10.13 -5.97 16.74
CA SER A 35 9.99 -7.26 17.42
C SER A 35 11.21 -8.14 17.26
N LYS A 36 11.57 -8.85 18.34
CA LYS A 36 12.51 -9.97 18.25
C LYS A 36 11.77 -11.20 17.75
N PRO A 37 12.27 -11.91 16.73
CA PRO A 37 11.60 -13.11 16.19
C PRO A 37 11.30 -14.16 17.27
N GLU A 38 12.22 -14.35 18.23
CA GLU A 38 12.03 -15.26 19.37
C GLU A 38 10.92 -14.87 20.36
N CYS A 39 10.38 -13.64 20.29
CA CYS A 39 9.28 -13.17 21.15
C CYS A 39 7.92 -13.22 20.47
N LEU A 40 7.85 -13.63 19.20
CA LEU A 40 6.62 -13.70 18.42
C LEU A 40 6.02 -15.11 18.48
N GLU A 41 4.70 -15.20 18.58
CA GLU A 41 4.03 -16.49 18.41
C GLU A 41 4.22 -16.98 16.96
N ALA A 42 4.22 -18.30 16.78
CA ALA A 42 4.57 -18.93 15.50
C ALA A 42 3.73 -18.42 14.30
N GLN A 43 2.50 -17.96 14.55
CA GLN A 43 1.60 -17.44 13.52
C GLN A 43 1.69 -15.92 13.33
N THR A 44 2.33 -15.18 14.24
CA THR A 44 2.34 -13.71 14.18
C THR A 44 3.05 -13.19 12.92
N LEU A 45 4.23 -13.72 12.60
CA LEU A 45 4.97 -13.31 11.40
C LEU A 45 4.23 -13.66 10.10
N PRO A 46 3.71 -14.89 9.89
CA PRO A 46 2.86 -15.20 8.76
C PRO A 46 1.63 -14.28 8.64
N THR A 47 0.93 -14.01 9.74
CA THR A 47 -0.26 -13.14 9.73
C THR A 47 0.08 -11.70 9.35
N LEU A 48 1.15 -11.13 9.92
CA LEU A 48 1.61 -9.78 9.57
C LEU A 48 2.08 -9.71 8.12
N GLY A 49 2.79 -10.74 7.65
CA GLY A 49 3.24 -10.83 6.26
C GLY A 49 2.07 -10.84 5.27
N GLN A 50 1.02 -11.61 5.55
CA GLN A 50 -0.20 -11.63 4.72
C GLN A 50 -0.89 -10.26 4.73
N ALA A 51 -1.05 -9.65 5.91
CA ALA A 51 -1.70 -8.34 6.03
C ALA A 51 -0.94 -7.23 5.28
N ILE A 52 0.40 -7.28 5.29
CA ILE A 52 1.25 -6.37 4.50
C ILE A 52 1.06 -6.63 3.00
N PHE A 53 1.07 -7.89 2.58
CA PHE A 53 0.87 -8.25 1.18
C PHE A 53 -0.49 -7.75 0.67
N ASP A 54 -1.56 -7.99 1.42
CA ASP A 54 -2.92 -7.58 1.04
C ASP A 54 -3.04 -6.06 0.93
N ALA A 55 -2.46 -5.31 1.88
CA ALA A 55 -2.45 -3.86 1.84
C ALA A 55 -1.63 -3.31 0.65
N ALA A 56 -0.46 -3.89 0.37
CA ALA A 56 0.35 -3.50 -0.78
C ALA A 56 -0.34 -3.85 -2.11
N HIS A 57 -1.04 -4.99 -2.17
CA HIS A 57 -1.84 -5.38 -3.32
C HIS A 57 -2.95 -4.38 -3.59
N ALA A 58 -3.69 -3.98 -2.56
CA ALA A 58 -4.76 -2.99 -2.68
C ALA A 58 -4.24 -1.62 -3.17
N VAL A 59 -3.06 -1.19 -2.69
CA VAL A 59 -2.40 0.02 -3.20
C VAL A 59 -2.09 -0.12 -4.69
N ARG A 60 -1.52 -1.26 -5.10
CA ARG A 60 -1.20 -1.52 -6.52
C ARG A 60 -2.45 -1.47 -7.39
N GLU A 61 -3.50 -2.19 -7.04
CA GLU A 61 -4.75 -2.21 -7.82
C GLU A 61 -5.36 -0.81 -7.95
N MET A 62 -5.36 -0.04 -6.87
CA MET A 62 -5.88 1.33 -6.90
C MET A 62 -5.07 2.24 -7.84
N LEU A 63 -3.74 2.08 -7.89
CA LEU A 63 -2.89 2.84 -8.80
C LEU A 63 -3.05 2.37 -10.26
N GLU A 64 -3.12 1.06 -10.50
CA GLU A 64 -3.31 0.47 -11.84
C GLU A 64 -4.67 0.84 -12.44
N GLN A 65 -5.75 0.81 -11.65
CA GLN A 65 -7.07 1.25 -12.10
C GLN A 65 -7.07 2.71 -12.60
N ARG A 66 -6.24 3.58 -12.01
CA ARG A 66 -6.13 4.98 -12.47
C ARG A 66 -5.31 5.13 -13.74
N VAL A 67 -4.29 4.30 -13.93
CA VAL A 67 -3.53 4.26 -15.19
C VAL A 67 -4.44 3.83 -16.33
N GLU A 68 -5.30 2.83 -16.11
CA GLU A 68 -6.25 2.36 -17.13
C GLU A 68 -7.35 3.40 -17.42
N GLN A 69 -7.90 4.05 -16.39
CA GLN A 69 -8.88 5.14 -16.57
C GLN A 69 -8.31 6.30 -17.39
N ARG A 70 -7.07 6.73 -17.12
CA ARG A 70 -6.40 7.78 -17.90
C ARG A 70 -6.18 7.37 -19.36
N ARG A 71 -6.05 6.07 -19.66
CA ARG A 71 -5.85 5.56 -21.03
C ARG A 71 -7.15 5.49 -21.84
N GLY A 72 -8.30 5.45 -21.17
CA GLY A 72 -9.62 5.35 -21.78
C GLY A 72 -10.36 6.69 -22.01
N GLU A 73 -9.86 7.81 -21.49
CA GLU A 73 -10.43 9.14 -21.73
C GLU A 73 -9.98 9.67 -23.12
N PRO A 74 -10.90 9.97 -24.06
CA PRO A 74 -10.53 10.69 -25.28
C PRO A 74 -10.11 12.12 -24.89
N GLN A 75 -8.97 12.57 -25.43
CA GLN A 75 -8.50 13.97 -25.30
C GLN A 75 -9.44 14.96 -25.99
#